data_AF-F2U2X7-F1
#
_entry.id   AF-F2U2X7-F1
#
_cell.length_a   1.000
_cell.length_b   1.000
_cell.length_c   1.000
_cell.angle_alpha   90.00
_cell.angle_beta   90.00
_cell.angle_gamma   90.00
#
_symmetry.space_group_name_H-M   'P 1'
#
loop_
_entity.id
_entity.type
_entity.pdbx_description
1 polymer ?
#
loop_
_entity_poly.entity_id
_entity_poly.type
_entity_poly.pdbx_seq_one_letter_code
_entity_poly.pdbx_strand_id
1 'polypeptide(L)'
;MAMEQQHHQHHQHHQSPPHQPHHHQPQQQPGTALAVPSQDTEVVAYEQDPNNLALMFCEVFFGMFDPPSFTTDLFFDDCELNLHVAPAGQIEQHQGSASVVHRLTKLPQQDNVLFRPGDGGIRGMLEPHGLLAVEVHGTVHSPGAVIGHFRQACLLAQDPFLQDTWRVRNINIECQLFPSLNG
;
A
#
# COMPACT_ATOMS: atom_id res chain seq x y z
N MET A 1 10.93 34.18 -48.63
CA MET A 1 10.06 34.85 -49.60
C MET A 1 10.24 34.16 -50.95
N ALA A 2 9.24 33.42 -51.41
CA ALA A 2 8.83 33.27 -52.81
C ALA A 2 7.76 32.17 -52.84
N MET A 3 6.52 32.60 -53.06
CA MET A 3 5.37 31.77 -53.41
C MET A 3 5.45 31.46 -54.91
N GLU A 4 4.93 30.32 -55.37
CA GLU A 4 4.14 30.32 -56.60
C GLU A 4 3.16 29.15 -56.65
N GLN A 5 1.88 29.50 -56.75
CA GLN A 5 0.75 28.62 -57.08
C GLN A 5 0.43 28.81 -58.57
N GLN A 6 -0.10 27.77 -59.23
CA GLN A 6 -1.28 27.79 -60.13
C GLN A 6 -1.42 26.39 -60.78
N HIS A 7 -2.43 25.57 -60.44
CA HIS A 7 -3.77 25.48 -61.03
C HIS A 7 -3.79 25.28 -62.57
N HIS A 8 -4.46 24.22 -63.04
CA HIS A 8 -5.47 24.21 -64.14
C HIS A 8 -6.20 22.84 -64.21
N GLN A 9 -7.40 22.85 -64.80
CA GLN A 9 -8.58 22.05 -64.44
C GLN A 9 -9.19 21.31 -65.67
N HIS A 10 -9.96 20.23 -65.39
CA HIS A 10 -11.07 19.61 -66.16
C HIS A 10 -10.82 18.79 -67.46
N HIS A 11 -11.34 17.54 -67.51
CA HIS A 11 -12.55 17.17 -68.26
C HIS A 11 -13.01 15.71 -67.99
N GLN A 12 -14.34 15.52 -67.96
CA GLN A 12 -15.07 14.27 -67.73
C GLN A 12 -15.02 13.30 -68.92
N HIS A 13 -15.37 12.01 -68.71
CA HIS A 13 -16.38 11.28 -69.50
C HIS A 13 -16.87 10.00 -68.80
N HIS A 14 -18.19 9.82 -68.80
CA HIS A 14 -18.97 8.66 -68.36
C HIS A 14 -18.83 7.46 -69.30
N GLN A 15 -19.00 6.23 -68.78
CA GLN A 15 -19.77 5.14 -69.40
C GLN A 15 -19.95 3.92 -68.46
N SER A 16 -21.20 3.49 -68.26
CA SER A 16 -21.63 2.20 -67.64
C SER A 16 -21.88 1.14 -68.73
N PRO A 17 -21.94 -0.19 -68.44
CA PRO A 17 -23.23 -0.89 -68.14
C PRO A 17 -23.04 -2.23 -67.31
N PRO A 18 -23.98 -3.21 -67.24
CA PRO A 18 -25.27 -3.15 -66.52
C PRO A 18 -25.68 -4.42 -65.69
N HIS A 19 -26.79 -4.27 -64.94
CA HIS A 19 -27.85 -5.22 -64.46
C HIS A 19 -27.59 -6.41 -63.49
N GLN A 20 -28.41 -6.43 -62.41
CA GLN A 20 -28.61 -7.43 -61.34
C GLN A 20 -29.51 -8.62 -61.78
N PRO A 21 -29.71 -9.66 -60.93
CA PRO A 21 -30.90 -9.62 -60.04
C PRO A 21 -30.71 -10.19 -58.62
N HIS A 22 -31.62 -9.72 -57.76
CA HIS A 22 -31.92 -10.09 -56.36
C HIS A 22 -31.83 -11.60 -56.01
N HIS A 23 -31.38 -11.93 -54.79
CA HIS A 23 -32.23 -12.51 -53.74
C HIS A 23 -31.48 -13.03 -52.47
N HIS A 24 -32.12 -12.79 -51.32
CA HIS A 24 -32.09 -13.50 -50.04
C HIS A 24 -30.86 -13.42 -49.11
N GLN A 25 -31.04 -12.59 -48.08
CA GLN A 25 -30.39 -12.63 -46.78
C GLN A 25 -31.01 -13.75 -45.92
N PRO A 26 -30.19 -14.62 -45.29
CA PRO A 26 -30.56 -15.26 -44.04
C PRO A 26 -29.74 -14.71 -42.87
N GLN A 27 -30.47 -14.17 -41.92
CA GLN A 27 -30.25 -14.16 -40.47
C GLN A 27 -28.91 -14.62 -39.87
N GLN A 28 -28.41 -13.72 -39.02
CA GLN A 28 -27.49 -13.84 -37.88
C GLN A 28 -27.32 -15.25 -37.27
N GLN A 29 -26.06 -15.67 -37.14
CA GLN A 29 -25.52 -16.31 -35.93
C GLN A 29 -24.05 -15.85 -35.75
N PRO A 30 -23.70 -15.14 -34.66
CA PRO A 30 -22.31 -14.84 -34.34
C PRO A 30 -21.63 -16.10 -33.81
N GLY A 31 -20.52 -16.49 -34.44
CA GLY A 31 -19.61 -17.50 -33.91
C GLY A 31 -19.08 -17.04 -32.55
N THR A 32 -19.20 -17.92 -31.56
CA THR A 32 -18.71 -17.79 -30.18
C THR A 32 -17.23 -17.41 -30.16
N ALA A 33 -16.94 -16.11 -29.99
CA ALA A 33 -15.74 -15.70 -29.31
C ALA A 33 -15.87 -16.18 -27.85
N LEU A 34 -14.98 -17.07 -27.43
CA LEU A 34 -14.81 -17.41 -26.03
C LEU A 34 -14.43 -16.12 -25.31
N ALA A 35 -15.44 -15.48 -24.70
CA ALA A 35 -15.23 -14.42 -23.74
C ALA A 35 -14.36 -15.00 -22.63
N VAL A 36 -13.10 -14.57 -22.58
CA VAL A 36 -12.30 -14.67 -21.38
C VAL A 36 -13.11 -13.91 -20.33
N PRO A 37 -13.58 -14.52 -19.23
CA PRO A 37 -14.16 -13.74 -18.16
C PRO A 37 -13.02 -12.93 -17.58
N SER A 38 -12.95 -11.66 -17.96
CA SER A 38 -12.32 -10.63 -17.14
C SER A 38 -13.05 -10.75 -15.80
N GLN A 39 -12.37 -11.35 -14.83
CA GLN A 39 -12.82 -11.35 -13.46
C GLN A 39 -12.87 -9.88 -13.06
N ASP A 40 -14.07 -9.32 -13.13
CA ASP A 40 -14.48 -8.15 -12.37
C ASP A 40 -14.06 -8.46 -10.93
N THR A 41 -12.90 -7.92 -10.55
CA THR A 41 -12.53 -7.87 -9.15
C THR A 41 -13.53 -6.91 -8.58
N GLU A 42 -14.62 -7.46 -8.04
CA GLU A 42 -15.53 -6.73 -7.19
C GLU A 42 -14.67 -6.16 -6.08
N VAL A 43 -14.30 -4.90 -6.24
CA VAL A 43 -13.61 -4.12 -5.22
C VAL A 43 -14.59 -4.07 -4.07
N VAL A 44 -14.42 -4.98 -3.12
CA VAL A 44 -15.20 -5.01 -1.89
C VAL A 44 -15.01 -3.65 -1.26
N ALA A 45 -16.02 -2.79 -1.38
CA ALA A 45 -15.99 -1.45 -0.85
C ALA A 45 -15.88 -1.60 0.67
N TYR A 46 -14.71 -1.29 1.19
CA TYR A 46 -14.46 -1.23 2.62
C TYR A 46 -15.31 -0.09 3.19
N GLU A 47 -16.42 -0.45 3.85
CA GLU A 47 -17.31 0.52 4.50
C GLU A 47 -16.66 1.19 5.73
N GLN A 48 -15.47 0.74 6.14
CA GLN A 48 -14.73 1.28 7.27
C GLN A 48 -13.71 2.33 6.81
N ASP A 49 -13.81 3.53 7.38
CA ASP A 49 -12.85 4.61 7.17
C ASP A 49 -11.42 4.14 7.48
N PRO A 50 -10.47 4.19 6.52
CA PRO A 50 -9.10 3.75 6.73
C PRO A 50 -8.41 4.44 7.91
N ASN A 51 -8.77 5.68 8.22
CA ASN A 51 -8.18 6.38 9.37
C ASN A 51 -8.65 5.78 10.70
N ASN A 52 -9.91 5.34 10.80
CA ASN A 52 -10.39 4.65 11.99
C ASN A 52 -9.70 3.29 12.17
N LEU A 53 -9.49 2.54 11.10
CA LEU A 53 -8.71 1.30 11.14
C LEU A 53 -7.25 1.56 11.58
N ALA A 54 -6.62 2.61 11.05
CA ALA A 54 -5.27 3.01 11.43
C ALA A 54 -5.17 3.42 12.91
N LEU A 55 -6.18 4.14 13.42
CA LEU A 55 -6.26 4.53 14.83
C LEU A 55 -6.37 3.29 15.74
N MET A 56 -7.28 2.36 15.43
CA MET A 56 -7.42 1.11 16.18
C MET A 56 -6.15 0.26 16.15
N PHE A 57 -5.51 0.13 14.98
CA PHE A 57 -4.22 -0.53 14.86
C PHE A 57 -3.18 0.15 15.75
N CYS A 58 -3.07 1.47 15.69
CA CYS A 58 -2.07 2.22 16.43
C CYS A 58 -2.25 2.07 17.95
N GLU A 59 -3.49 2.14 18.44
CA GLU A 59 -3.79 1.95 19.86
C GLU A 59 -3.33 0.57 20.35
N VAL A 60 -3.68 -0.49 19.62
CA VAL A 60 -3.31 -1.86 19.97
C VAL A 60 -1.80 -2.09 19.80
N PHE A 61 -1.24 -1.72 18.65
CA PHE A 61 0.17 -1.96 18.30
C PHE A 61 1.12 -1.28 19.29
N PHE A 62 0.90 -0.01 19.60
CA PHE A 62 1.78 0.72 20.52
C PHE A 62 1.50 0.38 21.98
N GLY A 63 0.27 -0.03 22.33
CA GLY A 63 -0.07 -0.57 23.64
C GLY A 63 0.70 -1.86 23.98
N MET A 64 1.11 -2.63 22.97
CA MET A 64 1.87 -3.87 23.17
C MET A 64 3.35 -3.67 23.53
N PHE A 65 3.88 -2.44 23.57
CA PHE A 65 5.27 -2.20 24.00
C PHE A 65 5.46 -2.14 25.51
N ASP A 66 4.42 -1.83 26.29
CA ASP A 66 4.52 -1.60 27.74
C ASP A 66 3.27 -2.07 28.49
N PRO A 67 3.24 -3.32 29.01
CA PRO A 67 4.29 -4.33 28.91
C PRO A 67 4.34 -5.03 27.53
N PRO A 68 5.52 -5.53 27.12
CA PRO A 68 5.69 -6.29 25.88
C PRO A 68 4.74 -7.49 25.77
N SER A 69 3.91 -7.51 24.73
CA SER A 69 2.87 -8.55 24.53
C SER A 69 2.66 -8.98 23.08
N PHE A 70 3.62 -8.69 22.19
CA PHE A 70 3.58 -9.13 20.79
C PHE A 70 3.55 -10.65 20.65
N THR A 71 2.66 -11.16 19.78
CA THR A 71 2.59 -12.57 19.38
C THR A 71 2.76 -12.71 17.88
N THR A 72 3.15 -13.91 17.42
CA THR A 72 3.40 -14.18 15.99
C THR A 72 2.13 -14.11 15.14
N ASP A 73 0.96 -14.36 15.72
CA ASP A 73 -0.33 -14.37 15.01
C ASP A 73 -0.75 -12.97 14.49
N LEU A 74 -0.11 -11.91 14.99
CA LEU A 74 -0.32 -10.53 14.53
C LEU A 74 0.32 -10.29 13.15
N PHE A 75 1.19 -11.19 12.70
CA PHE A 75 2.05 -11.01 11.54
C PHE A 75 1.81 -12.11 10.51
N PHE A 76 2.12 -11.80 9.25
CA PHE A 76 2.32 -12.86 8.24
C PHE A 76 3.66 -13.58 8.49
N ASP A 77 3.75 -14.84 8.10
CA ASP A 77 4.94 -15.66 8.33
C ASP A 77 6.19 -15.10 7.65
N ASP A 78 6.01 -14.40 6.53
CA ASP A 78 7.03 -13.74 5.72
C ASP A 78 7.15 -12.24 6.02
N CYS A 79 6.63 -11.75 7.15
CA CYS A 79 6.65 -10.32 7.45
C CYS A 79 8.07 -9.78 7.63
N GLU A 80 8.24 -8.48 7.41
CA GLU A 80 9.53 -7.81 7.56
C GLU A 80 9.47 -6.60 8.49
N LEU A 81 10.53 -6.40 9.27
CA LEU A 81 10.80 -5.18 10.03
C LEU A 81 12.10 -4.56 9.55
N ASN A 82 12.05 -3.29 9.16
CA ASN A 82 13.21 -2.44 8.91
C ASN A 82 13.26 -1.36 9.99
N LEU A 83 14.35 -1.29 10.75
CA LEU A 83 14.57 -0.29 11.79
C LEU A 83 15.79 0.56 11.45
N HIS A 84 15.56 1.84 11.20
CA HIS A 84 16.57 2.81 10.81
C HIS A 84 16.77 3.79 11.96
N VAL A 85 17.97 3.87 12.52
CA VAL A 85 18.28 4.79 13.64
C VAL A 85 19.34 5.80 13.23
N ALA A 86 18.92 7.05 13.05
CA ALA A 86 19.79 8.19 12.82
C ALA A 86 20.26 8.81 14.16
N PRO A 87 21.49 9.35 14.22
CA PRO A 87 22.44 9.57 13.13
C PRO A 87 23.37 8.40 12.82
N ALA A 88 23.29 7.28 13.54
CA ALA A 88 24.18 6.14 13.35
C ALA A 88 24.09 5.54 11.92
N GLY A 89 22.94 5.73 11.25
CA GLY A 89 22.71 5.31 9.87
C GLY A 89 22.65 3.79 9.70
N GLN A 90 22.60 3.05 10.82
CA GLN A 90 22.46 1.61 10.79
C GLN A 90 21.02 1.23 10.49
N ILE A 91 20.87 0.29 9.57
CA ILE A 91 19.61 -0.35 9.21
C ILE A 91 19.66 -1.76 9.78
N GLU A 92 18.76 -2.05 10.71
CA GLU A 92 18.53 -3.37 11.26
C GLU A 92 17.32 -4.00 10.54
N GLN A 93 17.46 -5.23 10.05
CA GLN A 93 16.42 -5.94 9.31
C GLN A 93 16.09 -7.27 9.96
N HIS A 94 14.79 -7.54 10.11
CA HIS A 94 14.29 -8.83 10.60
C HIS A 94 13.24 -9.37 9.64
N GLN A 95 13.38 -10.65 9.29
CA GLN A 95 12.45 -11.37 8.44
C GLN A 95 11.78 -12.49 9.22
N GLY A 96 10.49 -12.64 8.98
CA GLY A 96 9.61 -13.63 9.58
C GLY A 96 9.06 -13.23 10.95
N SER A 97 7.83 -13.66 11.21
CA SER A 97 7.03 -13.27 12.38
C SER A 97 7.76 -13.46 13.71
N ALA A 98 8.45 -14.59 13.90
CA ALA A 98 9.20 -14.88 15.13
C ALA A 98 10.36 -13.88 15.36
N SER A 99 11.10 -13.53 14.31
CA SER A 99 12.24 -12.59 14.40
C SER A 99 11.76 -11.17 14.65
N VAL A 100 10.67 -10.76 13.98
CA VAL A 100 10.03 -9.45 14.17
C VAL A 100 9.48 -9.31 15.58
N VAL A 101 8.70 -10.28 16.07
CA VAL A 101 8.16 -10.28 17.44
C VAL A 101 9.28 -10.22 18.47
N HIS A 102 10.35 -11.01 18.27
CA HIS A 102 11.51 -10.97 19.13
C HIS A 102 12.09 -9.56 19.21
N ARG A 103 12.35 -8.92 18.05
CA ARG A 103 12.97 -7.59 18.05
C ARG A 103 12.09 -6.52 18.68
N LEU A 104 10.80 -6.49 18.33
CA LEU A 104 9.84 -5.54 18.92
C LEU A 104 9.75 -5.68 20.44
N THR A 105 9.82 -6.91 20.95
CA THR A 105 9.87 -7.20 22.39
C THR A 105 11.16 -6.70 23.05
N LYS A 106 12.30 -6.73 22.34
CA LYS A 106 13.60 -6.31 22.87
C LYS A 106 13.78 -4.80 22.95
N LEU A 107 13.11 -4.02 22.10
CA LEU A 107 13.20 -2.56 22.12
C LEU A 107 12.94 -1.95 23.53
N PRO A 108 11.83 -2.25 24.22
CA PRO A 108 11.58 -1.75 25.56
C PRO A 108 12.41 -2.48 26.63
N GLN A 109 12.69 -3.78 26.47
CA GLN A 109 13.33 -4.60 27.50
C GLN A 109 14.85 -4.48 27.58
N GLN A 110 15.51 -4.25 26.44
CA GLN A 110 16.97 -4.20 26.33
C GLN A 110 17.46 -2.81 25.95
N ASP A 111 16.77 -2.17 25.01
CA ASP A 111 17.22 -0.87 24.48
C ASP A 111 16.61 0.31 25.25
N ASN A 112 15.66 0.04 26.17
CA ASN A 112 14.91 1.04 26.90
C ASN A 112 14.27 2.08 25.98
N VAL A 113 13.71 1.61 24.85
CA VAL A 113 13.05 2.42 23.84
C VAL A 113 11.55 2.13 23.82
N LEU A 114 10.77 3.20 23.93
CA LEU A 114 9.32 3.17 23.74
C LEU A 114 8.93 4.17 22.65
N PHE A 115 8.05 3.74 21.76
CA PHE A 115 7.46 4.60 20.75
C PHE A 115 6.10 5.11 21.23
N ARG A 116 5.93 6.43 21.27
CA ARG A 116 4.65 7.06 21.60
C ARG A 116 4.10 7.80 20.39
N PRO A 117 2.99 7.33 19.79
CA PRO A 117 2.28 8.04 18.73
C PRO A 117 1.95 9.48 19.14
N GLY A 118 2.04 10.42 18.20
CA GLY A 118 1.64 11.81 18.41
C GLY A 118 0.18 12.06 18.07
N ASP A 119 -0.41 13.08 18.71
CA ASP A 119 -1.77 13.53 18.40
C ASP A 119 -1.86 13.98 16.94
N GLY A 120 -2.80 13.40 16.17
CA GLY A 120 -2.96 13.69 14.75
C GLY A 120 -1.81 13.17 13.85
N GLY A 121 -0.89 12.39 14.40
CA GLY A 121 0.23 11.80 13.65
C GLY A 121 -0.10 10.47 12.96
N ILE A 122 -1.36 10.05 12.94
CA ILE A 122 -1.79 8.73 12.43
C ILE A 122 -2.60 8.93 11.16
N ARG A 123 -2.24 8.20 10.10
CA ARG A 123 -2.96 8.22 8.83
C ARG A 123 -3.14 6.81 8.31
N GLY A 124 -4.36 6.50 7.87
CA GLY A 124 -4.68 5.29 7.13
C GLY A 124 -4.93 5.57 5.67
N MET A 125 -4.52 4.66 4.80
CA MET A 125 -4.85 4.68 3.37
C MET A 125 -5.09 3.26 2.88
N LEU A 126 -6.23 3.03 2.23
CA LEU A 126 -6.49 1.76 1.57
C LEU A 126 -5.91 1.79 0.17
N GLU A 127 -5.01 0.85 -0.08
CA GLU A 127 -4.37 0.67 -1.37
C GLU A 127 -5.30 -0.10 -2.32
N PRO A 128 -5.16 0.06 -3.65
CA PRO A 128 -6.02 -0.60 -4.65
C PRO A 128 -6.08 -2.14 -4.57
N HIS A 129 -5.19 -2.78 -3.81
CA HIS A 129 -5.09 -4.23 -3.67
C HIS A 129 -5.56 -4.75 -2.31
N GLY A 130 -6.34 -3.96 -1.57
CA GLY A 130 -6.89 -4.37 -0.27
C GLY A 130 -5.86 -4.38 0.86
N LEU A 131 -4.73 -3.68 0.68
CA LEU A 131 -3.79 -3.41 1.75
C LEU A 131 -4.18 -2.14 2.47
N LEU A 132 -4.02 -2.12 3.79
CA LEU A 132 -4.12 -0.90 4.58
C LEU A 132 -2.70 -0.41 4.88
N ALA A 133 -2.34 0.72 4.29
CA ALA A 133 -1.14 1.45 4.66
C ALA A 133 -1.44 2.32 5.88
N VAL A 134 -0.60 2.19 6.91
CA VAL A 134 -0.66 2.99 8.13
C VAL A 134 0.64 3.75 8.29
N GLU A 135 0.53 5.06 8.46
CA GLU A 135 1.65 5.94 8.78
C GLU A 135 1.44 6.52 10.18
N VAL A 136 2.47 6.46 11.02
CA VAL A 136 2.45 6.98 12.39
C VAL A 136 3.68 7.84 12.63
N HIS A 137 3.46 9.07 13.08
CA HIS A 137 4.50 9.95 13.56
C HIS A 137 4.40 10.08 15.07
N GLY A 138 5.54 10.15 15.75
CA GLY A 138 5.54 10.26 17.19
C GLY A 138 6.92 10.52 17.78
N THR A 139 7.02 10.24 19.07
CA THR A 139 8.21 10.48 19.89
C THR A 139 8.84 9.17 20.33
N VAL A 140 10.18 9.15 20.37
CA VAL A 140 10.97 8.06 20.94
C VAL A 140 11.28 8.42 22.38
N HIS A 141 10.95 7.52 23.29
CA HIS A 141 11.16 7.70 24.72
C HIS A 141 12.17 6.69 25.26
N SER A 142 12.95 7.16 26.21
CA SER A 142 13.70 6.33 27.16
C SER A 142 13.21 6.68 28.57
N PRO A 143 13.47 5.89 29.63
CA PRO A 143 12.93 6.14 30.96
C PRO A 143 13.10 7.60 31.41
N GLY A 144 11.97 8.30 31.55
CA GLY A 144 11.92 9.70 31.99
C GLY A 144 12.30 10.76 30.94
N ALA A 145 12.57 10.41 29.68
CA ALA A 145 13.00 11.38 28.68
C ALA A 145 12.49 11.08 27.25
N VAL A 146 12.15 12.14 26.51
CA VAL A 146 12.00 12.08 25.06
C VAL A 146 13.39 12.20 24.44
N ILE A 147 13.82 11.17 23.72
CA ILE A 147 15.16 11.08 23.13
C ILE A 147 15.15 11.25 21.61
N GLY A 148 13.98 11.42 20.99
CA GLY A 148 13.88 11.63 19.56
C GLY A 148 12.46 11.62 19.03
N HIS A 149 12.34 11.57 17.72
CA HIS A 149 11.09 11.36 17.00
C HIS A 149 11.20 10.13 16.09
N PHE A 150 10.05 9.56 15.76
CA PHE A 150 10.00 8.46 14.80
C PHE A 150 8.89 8.66 13.78
N ARG A 151 9.07 7.98 12.65
CA ARG A 151 8.05 7.71 11.66
C ARG A 151 7.96 6.20 11.48
N GLN A 152 6.76 5.64 11.58
CA GLN A 152 6.47 4.26 11.21
C GLN A 152 5.62 4.26 9.96
N ALA A 153 5.98 3.42 8.98
CA ALA A 153 5.10 3.00 7.91
C ALA A 153 4.84 1.49 8.05
N CYS A 154 3.59 1.09 8.00
CA CYS A 154 3.16 -0.29 8.15
C CYS A 154 2.20 -0.67 7.03
N LEU A 155 2.34 -1.88 6.49
CA LEU A 155 1.37 -2.46 5.57
C LEU A 155 0.66 -3.62 6.26
N LEU A 156 -0.66 -3.52 6.32
CA LEU A 156 -1.53 -4.59 6.78
C LEU A 156 -2.29 -5.19 5.61
N ALA A 157 -2.60 -6.47 5.72
CA ALA A 157 -3.54 -7.14 4.85
C ALA A 157 -4.52 -7.95 5.66
N GLN A 158 -5.73 -8.10 5.12
CA GLN A 158 -6.68 -9.04 5.70
C GLN A 158 -6.16 -10.47 5.57
N ASP A 159 -6.42 -11.26 6.60
CA ASP A 159 -6.22 -12.68 6.58
C ASP A 159 -7.28 -13.32 5.66
N PRO A 160 -6.89 -14.06 4.60
CA PRO A 160 -7.86 -14.71 3.72
C PRO A 160 -8.61 -15.86 4.40
N PHE A 161 -8.15 -16.35 5.55
CA PHE A 161 -8.73 -17.47 6.29
C PHE A 161 -9.47 -17.05 7.56
N LEU A 162 -9.25 -15.82 8.05
CA LEU A 162 -9.87 -15.30 9.27
C LEU A 162 -10.65 -14.01 8.96
N GLN A 163 -11.97 -14.06 9.21
CA GLN A 163 -12.84 -12.93 8.97
C GLN A 163 -12.44 -11.73 9.83
N ASP A 164 -12.48 -10.53 9.23
CA ASP A 164 -12.19 -9.23 9.86
C ASP A 164 -10.84 -9.14 10.58
N THR A 165 -9.90 -10.02 10.24
CA THR A 165 -8.59 -10.08 10.88
C THR A 165 -7.56 -9.43 9.98
N TRP A 166 -6.89 -8.38 10.48
CA TRP A 166 -5.78 -7.73 9.79
C TRP A 166 -4.45 -8.18 10.39
N ARG A 167 -3.52 -8.59 9.53
CA ARG A 167 -2.15 -8.97 9.92
C ARG A 167 -1.12 -8.09 9.26
N VAL A 168 0.01 -7.91 9.94
CA VAL A 168 1.10 -7.06 9.48
C VAL A 168 1.98 -7.81 8.49
N ARG A 169 2.19 -7.22 7.31
CA ARG A 169 3.18 -7.70 6.31
C ARG A 169 4.53 -7.01 6.43
N ASN A 170 4.53 -5.70 6.65
CA ASN A 170 5.78 -4.94 6.67
C ASN A 170 5.69 -3.82 7.71
N ILE A 171 6.79 -3.59 8.40
CA ILE A 171 6.99 -2.42 9.26
C ILE A 171 8.32 -1.78 8.88
N ASN A 172 8.29 -0.48 8.62
CA ASN A 172 9.47 0.36 8.51
C ASN A 172 9.41 1.43 9.62
N ILE A 173 10.40 1.45 10.49
CA ILE A 173 10.52 2.43 11.57
C ILE A 173 11.78 3.25 11.33
N GLU A 174 11.61 4.55 11.18
CA GLU A 174 12.68 5.53 11.06
C GLU A 174 12.73 6.38 12.33
N CYS A 175 13.82 6.29 13.06
CA CYS A 175 14.08 7.04 14.28
C CYS A 175 15.13 8.11 14.03
N GLN A 176 14.85 9.33 14.45
CA GLN A 176 15.84 10.40 14.54
C GLN A 176 16.01 10.78 16.01
N LEU A 177 17.13 10.35 16.59
CA LEU A 177 17.49 10.64 17.96
C LEU A 177 18.06 12.06 18.09
N PHE A 178 17.75 12.72 19.20
CA PHE A 178 18.36 13.99 19.55
C PHE A 178 19.84 13.79 19.88
N PRO A 179 20.71 14.77 19.57
CA PRO A 179 22.08 14.73 20.01
C PRO A 179 22.14 14.62 21.53
N SER A 180 22.92 13.68 22.05
CA SER A 180 23.23 13.61 23.48
C SER A 180 23.89 14.93 23.89
N LEU A 181 23.38 15.62 24.90
CA LEU A 181 23.95 16.90 25.40
C LEU A 181 25.28 16.75 26.15
N ASN A 182 25.99 15.62 26.03
CA ASN A 182 27.29 15.40 26.67
C ASN A 182 28.42 15.68 25.68
N GLY A 183 28.97 16.90 25.77
CA GLY A 183 30.37 17.22 25.47
C GLY A 183 31.15 17.38 26.77
#